data_AF-A0A3C0U8R7-F1
#
_entry.id   AF-A0A3C0U8R7-F1
#
_cell.length_a   1.000
_cell.length_b   1.000
_cell.length_c   1.000
_cell.angle_alpha   90.00
_cell.angle_beta   90.00
_cell.angle_gamma   90.00
#
_symmetry.space_group_name_H-M   'P 1'
#
loop_
_entity.id
_entity.type
_entity.pdbx_description
1 polymer ?
#
loop_
_entity_poly.entity_id
_entity_poly.type
_entity_poly.pdbx_seq_one_letter_code
_entity_poly.pdbx_strand_id
1 'polypeptide(L)'
;MATFIISLCAILMLTTVSGLACRKLQLPEVIGQILVGIICGPALLNVLHMSDSLSLFSDLGIIILMFLGGVGCDLQLLKKYSKAAIIIACMGVVFPVAVMGGVSLLFGFKPIPAAFIGVVFSATSVSISVAVLKEAGLLDSREGVSILGAAVADDVIGVILLSVMSTLVNTGNVDVMGLGLILLKQVLFFVAAVVVIVWVA
;
A
#
# COMPACT_ATOMS: atom_id res chain seq x y z
N MET A 1 19.37 15.54 18.03
CA MET A 1 18.59 16.53 17.26
C MET A 1 19.32 16.97 15.98
N ALA A 2 20.58 17.44 16.05
CA ALA A 2 21.34 17.84 14.87
C ALA A 2 21.47 16.73 13.81
N THR A 3 21.82 15.50 14.21
CA THR A 3 21.93 14.35 13.30
C THR A 3 20.61 14.04 12.58
N PHE A 4 19.48 14.16 13.27
CA PHE A 4 18.15 13.95 12.67
C PHE A 4 17.87 15.00 11.57
N ILE A 5 18.11 16.29 11.87
CA ILE A 5 17.90 17.37 10.90
C ILE A 5 18.80 17.19 9.69
N ILE A 6 20.08 16.84 9.89
CA ILE A 6 21.03 16.58 8.80
C ILE A 6 20.54 15.42 7.93
N SER A 7 20.15 14.30 8.54
CA SER A 7 19.61 13.15 7.80
C SER A 7 18.34 13.50 7.04
N LEU A 8 17.42 14.26 7.64
CA LEU A 8 16.19 14.70 6.98
C LEU A 8 16.49 15.61 5.78
N CYS A 9 17.37 16.61 5.95
CA CYS A 9 17.80 17.49 4.86
C CYS A 9 18.49 16.70 3.74
N ALA A 10 19.35 15.75 4.09
CA ALA A 10 20.03 14.88 3.12
C ALA A 10 19.01 14.02 2.35
N ILE A 11 18.06 13.39 3.04
CA ILE A 11 16.99 12.59 2.43
C ILE A 11 16.18 13.46 1.47
N LEU A 12 15.70 14.63 1.91
CA LEU A 12 14.89 15.52 1.07
C LEU A 12 15.67 16.00 -0.14
N MET A 13 16.94 16.38 0.02
CA MET A 13 17.77 16.86 -1.09
C MET A 13 18.03 15.73 -2.10
N LEU A 14 18.48 14.56 -1.64
CA LEU A 14 18.83 13.43 -2.50
C LEU A 14 17.59 12.87 -3.23
N THR A 15 16.48 12.70 -2.51
CA THR A 15 15.24 12.20 -3.12
C THR A 15 14.65 13.19 -4.11
N THR A 16 14.73 14.50 -3.86
CA THR A 16 14.30 15.54 -4.82
C THR A 16 15.17 15.53 -6.07
N VAL A 17 16.49 15.51 -5.93
CA VAL A 17 17.42 15.49 -7.08
C VAL A 17 17.22 14.22 -7.92
N SER A 18 17.11 13.06 -7.27
CA SER A 18 16.88 11.78 -7.93
C SER A 18 15.51 11.71 -8.61
N GLY A 19 14.45 12.22 -7.95
CA GLY A 19 13.12 12.34 -8.55
C GLY A 19 13.14 13.20 -9.81
N LEU A 20 13.75 14.39 -9.76
CA LEU A 20 13.90 15.26 -10.93
C LEU A 20 14.70 14.60 -12.06
N ALA A 21 15.71 13.78 -11.74
CA ALA A 21 16.45 13.01 -12.72
C ALA A 21 15.57 11.92 -13.37
N CYS A 22 14.79 11.18 -12.58
CA CYS A 22 13.81 10.21 -13.07
C CYS A 22 12.78 10.87 -13.98
N ARG A 23 12.25 12.03 -13.60
CA ARG A 23 11.29 12.79 -14.42
C ARG A 23 11.88 13.19 -15.77
N LYS A 24 13.15 13.61 -15.81
CA LYS A 24 13.85 13.89 -17.09
C LYS A 24 13.98 12.65 -17.97
N LEU A 25 14.05 11.47 -17.38
CA LEU A 25 14.09 10.18 -18.07
C LEU A 25 12.68 9.61 -18.35
N GLN A 26 11.61 10.37 -18.11
CA GLN A 26 10.21 9.93 -18.25
C GLN A 26 9.84 8.74 -17.34
N LEU A 27 10.53 8.61 -16.20
CA LEU A 27 10.21 7.64 -15.15
C LEU A 27 9.48 8.35 -14.00
N PRO A 28 8.55 7.66 -13.30
CA PRO A 28 7.93 8.21 -12.10
C PRO A 28 8.96 8.62 -11.05
N GLU A 29 8.77 9.78 -10.43
CA GLU A 29 9.71 10.34 -9.45
C GLU A 29 9.97 9.38 -8.28
N VAL A 30 8.94 8.62 -7.87
CA VAL A 30 8.99 7.62 -6.78
C VAL A 30 10.10 6.58 -6.99
N ILE A 31 10.41 6.21 -8.23
CA ILE A 31 11.50 5.26 -8.53
C ILE A 31 12.84 5.81 -8.04
N GLY A 32 13.13 7.07 -8.33
CA GLY A 32 14.36 7.74 -7.90
C GLY A 32 14.45 7.87 -6.40
N GLN A 33 13.31 8.12 -5.73
CA GLN A 33 13.22 8.23 -4.27
C GLN A 33 13.50 6.89 -3.59
N ILE A 34 12.93 5.79 -4.09
CA ILE A 34 13.20 4.43 -3.58
C ILE A 34 14.67 4.06 -3.79
N LEU A 35 15.24 4.34 -4.97
CA LEU A 35 16.64 4.07 -5.25
C LEU A 35 17.59 4.79 -4.29
N VAL A 36 17.30 6.06 -3.95
CA VAL A 36 18.06 6.79 -2.93
C VAL A 36 18.01 6.06 -1.59
N GLY A 37 16.83 5.58 -1.17
CA GLY A 37 16.68 4.79 0.05
C GLY A 37 17.52 3.52 0.05
N ILE A 38 17.55 2.78 -1.07
CA ILE A 38 18.33 1.54 -1.22
C ILE A 38 19.84 1.84 -1.22
N ILE A 39 20.28 2.87 -1.95
CA ILE A 39 21.69 3.23 -2.11
C ILE A 39 22.26 3.83 -0.82
N CYS A 40 21.59 4.83 -0.25
CA CYS A 40 22.08 5.54 0.92
C CYS A 40 21.76 4.81 2.24
N GLY A 41 20.80 3.90 2.23
CA GLY A 41 20.44 3.07 3.37
C GLY A 41 21.43 1.94 3.66
N PRO A 42 21.12 1.07 4.63
CA PRO A 42 22.01 0.01 5.11
C PRO A 42 22.31 -1.08 4.08
N ALA A 43 21.53 -1.17 3.00
CA ALA A 43 21.73 -2.19 1.97
C ALA A 43 22.99 -1.98 1.12
N LEU A 44 23.47 -0.73 0.98
CA LEU A 44 24.63 -0.39 0.13
C LEU A 44 25.64 0.50 0.86
N LEU A 45 25.39 1.81 0.97
CA LEU A 45 26.36 2.75 1.53
C LEU A 45 26.31 2.84 3.06
N ASN A 46 25.20 2.43 3.67
CA ASN A 46 25.01 2.41 5.12
C ASN A 46 25.22 3.78 5.80
N VAL A 47 24.84 4.86 5.11
CA VAL A 47 25.01 6.25 5.57
C VAL A 47 23.76 6.76 6.28
N LEU A 48 22.58 6.31 5.85
CA LEU A 48 21.29 6.68 6.42
C LEU A 48 20.72 5.51 7.23
N HIS A 49 20.40 5.79 8.49
CA HIS A 49 19.73 4.85 9.39
C HIS A 49 18.35 5.35 9.79
N MET A 50 17.40 4.42 9.89
CA MET A 50 16.10 4.72 10.47
C MET A 50 16.26 4.97 11.97
N SER A 51 15.79 6.14 12.40
CA SER A 51 15.63 6.51 13.81
C SER A 51 14.15 6.66 14.11
N ASP A 52 13.74 6.54 15.37
CA ASP A 52 12.33 6.65 15.75
C ASP A 52 11.68 7.94 15.23
N SER A 53 12.41 9.06 15.26
CA SER A 53 11.94 10.33 14.70
C SER A 53 11.77 10.29 13.18
N LEU A 54 12.67 9.62 12.46
CA LEU A 54 12.57 9.51 11.00
C LEU A 54 11.43 8.58 10.59
N SER A 55 11.21 7.49 11.35
CA SER A 55 10.06 6.59 11.16
C SER A 55 8.74 7.34 11.34
N LEU A 56 8.61 8.15 12.39
CA LEU A 56 7.42 8.98 12.61
C LEU A 56 7.15 9.96 11.46
N PHE A 57 8.19 10.62 10.94
CA PHE A 57 8.05 11.51 9.79
C PHE A 57 7.69 10.77 8.50
N SER A 58 8.22 9.56 8.31
CA SER A 58 7.87 8.69 7.19
C SER A 58 6.38 8.30 7.24
N ASP A 59 5.90 7.87 8.40
CA ASP A 59 4.49 7.50 8.59
C ASP A 59 3.56 8.71 8.35
N LEU A 60 3.92 9.87 8.89
CA LEU A 60 3.18 11.12 8.63
C LEU A 60 3.16 11.47 7.13
N GLY A 61 4.29 11.32 6.44
CA GLY A 61 4.38 11.57 5.00
C GLY A 61 3.44 10.67 4.20
N ILE A 62 3.38 9.37 4.52
CA ILE A 62 2.47 8.42 3.88
C ILE A 62 1.01 8.78 4.15
N ILE A 63 0.65 9.11 5.40
CA ILE A 63 -0.71 9.50 5.77
C ILE A 63 -1.14 10.76 4.99
N ILE A 64 -0.30 11.79 4.94
CA ILE A 64 -0.58 13.02 4.19
C ILE A 64 -0.71 12.74 2.69
N LEU A 65 0.15 11.90 2.12
CA LEU A 65 0.11 11.52 0.72
C LEU A 65 -1.21 10.82 0.36
N MET A 66 -1.62 9.82 1.16
CA MET A 66 -2.87 9.10 0.96
C MET A 66 -4.09 10.01 1.14
N PHE A 67 -4.04 10.91 2.13
CA PHE A 67 -5.08 11.90 2.34
C PHE A 67 -5.24 12.85 1.14
N LEU A 68 -4.13 13.38 0.62
CA LEU A 68 -4.14 14.23 -0.57
C LEU A 68 -4.65 13.50 -1.82
N GLY A 69 -4.33 12.21 -1.96
CA GLY A 69 -4.90 11.36 -3.02
C GLY A 69 -6.42 11.19 -2.89
N GLY A 70 -6.91 11.03 -1.66
CA GLY A 70 -8.34 10.91 -1.38
C GLY A 70 -9.11 12.22 -1.60
N VAL A 71 -8.59 13.35 -1.13
CA VAL A 71 -9.21 14.69 -1.29
C VAL A 71 -9.31 15.08 -2.76
N GLY A 72 -8.33 14.69 -3.58
CA GLY A 72 -8.32 14.96 -5.01
C GLY A 72 -9.19 14.03 -5.85
N CYS A 73 -10.00 13.15 -5.26
CA CYS A 73 -10.78 12.14 -5.99
C CYS A 73 -12.27 12.48 -6.00
N ASP A 74 -12.91 12.41 -7.17
CA ASP A 74 -14.36 12.54 -7.30
C ASP A 74 -15.10 11.30 -6.74
N LEU A 75 -15.71 11.46 -5.57
CA LEU A 75 -16.49 10.42 -4.89
C LEU A 75 -17.70 9.93 -5.70
N GLN A 76 -18.27 10.77 -6.59
CA GLN A 76 -19.36 10.35 -7.47
C GLN A 76 -18.85 9.41 -8.56
N LEU A 77 -17.67 9.68 -9.12
CA LEU A 77 -17.01 8.76 -10.05
C LEU A 77 -16.63 7.45 -9.36
N LEU A 78 -16.14 7.51 -8.12
CA LEU A 78 -15.81 6.31 -7.34
C LEU A 78 -17.04 5.42 -7.11
N LYS A 79 -18.19 6.04 -6.77
CA LYS A 79 -19.47 5.32 -6.66
C LYS A 79 -19.91 4.74 -8.00
N LYS A 80 -19.77 5.51 -9.09
CA LYS A 80 -20.14 5.10 -10.45
C LYS A 80 -19.32 3.90 -10.94
N TYR A 81 -18.03 3.83 -10.61
CA TYR A 81 -17.13 2.76 -11.05
C TYR A 81 -16.85 1.68 -9.98
N SER A 82 -17.60 1.70 -8.87
CA SER A 82 -17.50 0.72 -7.78
C SER A 82 -17.53 -0.74 -8.22
N LYS A 83 -18.35 -1.09 -9.23
CA LYS A 83 -18.38 -2.47 -9.77
C LYS A 83 -17.06 -2.86 -10.42
N ALA A 84 -16.46 -1.96 -11.20
CA ALA A 84 -15.16 -2.21 -11.83
C ALA A 84 -14.06 -2.34 -10.77
N ALA A 85 -14.06 -1.45 -9.78
CA ALA A 85 -13.15 -1.49 -8.64
C ALA A 85 -13.18 -2.83 -7.89
N ILE A 86 -14.38 -3.35 -7.57
CA ILE A 86 -14.52 -4.64 -6.88
C ILE A 86 -13.98 -5.79 -7.73
N ILE A 87 -14.28 -5.81 -9.03
CA ILE A 87 -13.77 -6.84 -9.94
C ILE A 87 -12.24 -6.79 -9.99
N ILE A 88 -11.66 -5.58 -10.11
CA ILE A 88 -10.21 -5.39 -10.13
C ILE A 88 -9.59 -5.86 -8.81
N ALA A 89 -10.17 -5.53 -7.65
CA ALA A 89 -9.68 -5.98 -6.35
C ALA A 89 -9.75 -7.52 -6.23
N CYS A 90 -10.89 -8.13 -6.55
CA CYS A 90 -11.01 -9.58 -6.49
C CYS A 90 -10.04 -10.30 -7.43
N MET A 91 -9.89 -9.82 -8.66
CA MET A 91 -8.93 -10.38 -9.62
C MET A 91 -7.48 -10.12 -9.18
N GLY A 92 -7.21 -8.94 -8.63
CA GLY A 92 -5.92 -8.53 -8.06
C GLY A 92 -5.50 -9.39 -6.86
N VAL A 93 -6.45 -10.06 -6.21
CA VAL A 93 -6.16 -11.03 -5.15
C VAL A 93 -6.10 -12.45 -5.68
N VAL A 94 -7.15 -12.91 -6.35
CA VAL A 94 -7.27 -14.31 -6.79
C VAL A 94 -6.16 -14.68 -7.76
N PHE A 95 -5.82 -13.80 -8.69
CA PHE A 95 -4.82 -14.11 -9.71
C PHE A 95 -3.40 -14.23 -9.13
N PRO A 96 -2.86 -13.27 -8.37
CA PRO A 96 -1.55 -13.43 -7.73
C PRO A 96 -1.50 -14.60 -6.75
N VAL A 97 -2.56 -14.83 -5.97
CA VAL A 97 -2.60 -15.97 -5.04
C VAL A 97 -2.50 -17.30 -5.78
N ALA A 98 -3.28 -17.47 -6.86
CA ALA A 98 -3.26 -18.69 -7.65
C ALA A 98 -1.92 -18.89 -8.38
N VAL A 99 -1.41 -17.84 -9.03
CA VAL A 99 -0.18 -17.91 -9.82
C VAL A 99 1.04 -18.05 -8.93
N MET A 100 1.23 -17.15 -7.96
CA MET A 100 2.42 -17.17 -7.10
C MET A 100 2.38 -18.33 -6.10
N GLY A 101 1.19 -18.72 -5.63
CA GLY A 101 1.02 -19.94 -4.85
C GLY A 101 1.32 -21.19 -5.66
N GLY A 102 0.81 -21.28 -6.90
CA GLY A 102 1.11 -22.38 -7.82
C GLY A 102 2.60 -22.48 -8.16
N VAL A 103 3.25 -21.36 -8.47
CA VAL A 103 4.70 -21.30 -8.70
C VAL A 103 5.44 -21.75 -7.43
N SER A 104 5.05 -21.29 -6.26
CA SER A 104 5.68 -21.71 -4.99
C SER A 104 5.58 -23.22 -4.75
N LEU A 105 4.46 -23.84 -5.10
CA LEU A 105 4.34 -25.31 -5.05
C LEU A 105 5.34 -26.00 -5.97
N LEU A 106 5.60 -25.46 -7.17
CA LEU A 106 6.60 -26.00 -8.10
C LEU A 106 8.03 -25.87 -7.56
N PHE A 107 8.31 -24.86 -6.74
CA PHE A 107 9.58 -24.71 -6.01
C PHE A 107 9.69 -25.61 -4.77
N GLY A 108 8.70 -26.49 -4.52
CA GLY A 108 8.73 -27.46 -3.43
C GLY A 108 8.21 -26.94 -2.08
N PHE A 109 7.57 -25.77 -2.05
CA PHE A 109 6.92 -25.29 -0.83
C PHE A 109 5.68 -26.11 -0.49
N LYS A 110 5.40 -26.27 0.81
CA LYS A 110 4.15 -26.88 1.29
C LYS A 110 2.95 -26.00 0.92
N PRO A 111 1.72 -26.57 0.80
CA PRO A 111 0.54 -25.81 0.37
C PRO A 111 0.23 -24.55 1.17
N ILE A 112 0.35 -24.61 2.51
CA ILE A 112 0.05 -23.48 3.38
C ILE A 112 1.08 -22.33 3.18
N PRO A 113 2.41 -22.55 3.30
CA PRO A 113 3.40 -21.53 2.96
C PRO A 113 3.29 -21.02 1.51
N ALA A 114 2.97 -21.89 0.55
CA ALA A 114 2.80 -21.49 -0.84
C ALA A 114 1.61 -20.53 -1.01
N ALA A 115 0.46 -20.83 -0.40
CA ALA A 115 -0.69 -19.93 -0.38
C ALA A 115 -0.37 -18.62 0.35
N PHE A 116 0.39 -18.68 1.45
CA PHE A 116 0.85 -17.48 2.18
C PHE A 116 1.69 -16.57 1.27
N ILE A 117 2.64 -17.14 0.51
CA ILE A 117 3.42 -16.38 -0.49
C ILE A 117 2.47 -15.73 -1.52
N GLY A 118 1.49 -16.50 -2.03
CA GLY A 118 0.47 -15.98 -2.92
C GLY A 118 -0.27 -14.75 -2.36
N VAL A 119 -0.68 -14.80 -1.10
CA VAL A 119 -1.36 -13.68 -0.42
C VAL A 119 -0.43 -12.48 -0.25
N VAL A 120 0.83 -12.70 0.11
CA VAL A 120 1.83 -11.61 0.23
C VAL A 120 2.00 -10.89 -1.12
N PHE A 121 2.01 -11.62 -2.24
CA PHE A 121 2.12 -11.04 -3.58
C PHE A 121 0.83 -10.39 -4.09
N SER A 122 -0.33 -10.63 -3.45
CA SER A 122 -1.58 -9.93 -3.80
C SER A 122 -1.72 -8.55 -3.16
N ALA A 123 -1.01 -8.28 -2.05
CA ALA A 123 -1.15 -7.02 -1.33
C ALA A 123 -0.62 -5.84 -2.16
N THR A 124 -1.48 -4.88 -2.48
CA THR A 124 -1.13 -3.71 -3.31
C THR A 124 -0.75 -2.50 -2.45
N SER A 125 0.12 -1.61 -2.94
CA SER A 125 0.45 -0.34 -2.27
C SER A 125 -0.32 0.84 -2.86
N VAL A 126 -1.33 1.32 -2.12
CA VAL A 126 -2.15 2.47 -2.52
C VAL A 126 -1.32 3.75 -2.64
N SER A 127 -0.42 4.01 -1.70
CA SER A 127 0.37 5.25 -1.61
C SER A 127 1.23 5.49 -2.85
N ILE A 128 1.86 4.44 -3.38
CA ILE A 128 2.68 4.55 -4.59
C ILE A 128 1.79 4.78 -5.81
N SER A 129 0.69 4.02 -5.95
CA SER A 129 -0.26 4.22 -7.05
C SER A 129 -0.83 5.64 -7.06
N VAL A 130 -1.18 6.19 -5.89
CA VAL A 130 -1.63 7.58 -5.74
C VAL A 130 -0.55 8.56 -6.17
N ALA A 131 0.70 8.39 -5.71
CA ALA A 131 1.79 9.28 -6.09
C ALA A 131 2.00 9.31 -7.61
N VAL A 132 2.03 8.14 -8.25
CA VAL A 132 2.25 8.02 -9.70
C VAL A 132 1.07 8.58 -10.49
N LEU A 133 -0.17 8.25 -10.10
CA LEU A 133 -1.37 8.79 -10.77
C LEU A 133 -1.49 10.30 -10.61
N LYS A 134 -1.10 10.84 -9.45
CA LYS A 134 -1.07 12.28 -9.19
C LYS A 134 -0.03 12.98 -10.05
N GLU A 135 1.17 12.43 -10.12
CA GLU A 135 2.27 12.93 -10.96
C GLU A 135 1.86 12.94 -12.44
N ALA A 136 1.14 11.92 -12.89
CA ALA A 136 0.62 11.81 -14.25
C ALA A 136 -0.63 12.67 -14.52
N GLY A 137 -1.25 13.27 -13.49
CA GLY A 137 -2.51 14.01 -13.64
C GLY A 137 -3.73 13.13 -13.98
N LEU A 138 -3.69 11.85 -13.61
CA LEU A 138 -4.70 10.84 -13.97
C LEU A 138 -5.56 10.38 -12.78
N LEU A 139 -5.51 11.04 -11.63
CA LEU A 139 -6.30 10.65 -10.45
C LEU A 139 -7.82 10.59 -10.73
N ASP A 140 -8.35 11.57 -11.46
CA ASP A 140 -9.77 11.67 -11.81
C ASP A 140 -10.16 10.92 -13.10
N SER A 141 -9.20 10.27 -13.74
CA SER A 141 -9.49 9.42 -14.90
C SER A 141 -10.33 8.21 -14.50
N ARG A 142 -11.02 7.60 -15.47
CA ARG A 142 -11.80 6.38 -15.20
C ARG A 142 -10.90 5.28 -14.64
N GLU A 143 -9.70 5.15 -15.17
CA GLU A 143 -8.68 4.18 -14.78
C GLU A 143 -8.18 4.50 -13.36
N GLY A 144 -7.82 5.75 -13.09
CA GLY A 144 -7.34 6.22 -11.79
C GLY A 144 -8.36 6.02 -10.67
N VAL A 145 -9.61 6.42 -10.90
CA VAL A 145 -10.72 6.22 -9.95
C VAL A 145 -11.00 4.73 -9.73
N SER A 146 -10.91 3.91 -10.78
CA SER A 146 -11.11 2.45 -10.64
C SER A 146 -9.98 1.79 -9.84
N ILE A 147 -8.72 2.23 -10.03
CA ILE A 147 -7.56 1.76 -9.25
C ILE A 147 -7.69 2.19 -7.79
N LEU A 148 -8.03 3.45 -7.53
CA LEU A 148 -8.28 3.98 -6.17
C LEU A 148 -9.42 3.24 -5.48
N GLY A 149 -10.54 3.01 -6.17
CA GLY A 149 -11.65 2.24 -5.62
C GLY A 149 -11.28 0.77 -5.36
N ALA A 150 -10.49 0.16 -6.25
CA ALA A 150 -10.01 -1.21 -6.08
C ALA A 150 -9.09 -1.32 -4.87
N ALA A 151 -8.18 -0.37 -4.69
CA ALA A 151 -7.27 -0.28 -3.56
C ALA A 151 -7.99 -0.30 -2.20
N VAL A 152 -9.11 0.43 -2.07
CA VAL A 152 -9.91 0.41 -0.83
C VAL A 152 -10.51 -0.97 -0.56
N ALA A 153 -11.02 -1.64 -1.60
CA ALA A 153 -11.55 -3.00 -1.45
C ALA A 153 -10.44 -4.02 -1.16
N ASP A 154 -9.27 -3.84 -1.78
CA ASP A 154 -8.08 -4.68 -1.62
C ASP A 154 -7.56 -4.64 -0.18
N ASP A 155 -7.51 -3.47 0.47
CA ASP A 155 -7.08 -3.34 1.87
C ASP A 155 -7.95 -4.16 2.85
N VAL A 156 -9.26 -4.22 2.61
CA VAL A 156 -10.16 -5.05 3.42
C VAL A 156 -9.85 -6.53 3.22
N ILE A 157 -9.75 -6.96 1.95
CA ILE A 157 -9.48 -8.36 1.60
C ILE A 157 -8.10 -8.79 2.10
N GLY A 158 -7.08 -7.96 1.91
CA GLY A 158 -5.70 -8.22 2.27
C GLY A 158 -5.51 -8.42 3.77
N VAL A 159 -6.10 -7.57 4.61
CA VAL A 159 -6.02 -7.74 6.07
C VAL A 159 -6.71 -9.03 6.53
N ILE A 160 -7.86 -9.38 5.95
CA ILE A 160 -8.57 -10.62 6.26
C ILE A 160 -7.69 -11.82 5.87
N LEU A 161 -7.21 -11.87 4.63
CA LEU A 161 -6.39 -12.98 4.14
C LEU A 161 -5.09 -13.12 4.91
N LEU A 162 -4.39 -12.01 5.17
CA LEU A 162 -3.14 -12.03 5.92
C LEU A 162 -3.36 -12.49 7.37
N SER A 163 -4.47 -12.08 7.99
CA SER A 163 -4.84 -12.55 9.34
C SER A 163 -5.12 -14.06 9.37
N VAL A 164 -5.95 -14.56 8.43
CA VAL A 164 -6.25 -16.01 8.33
C VAL A 164 -4.93 -16.77 8.10
N MET A 165 -4.13 -16.36 7.12
CA MET A 165 -2.91 -17.07 6.76
C MET A 165 -1.85 -17.01 7.86
N SER A 166 -1.73 -15.90 8.60
CA SER A 166 -0.81 -15.79 9.73
C SER A 166 -1.18 -16.76 10.86
N THR A 167 -2.46 -16.90 11.19
CA THR A 167 -2.91 -17.86 12.23
C THR A 167 -2.71 -19.30 11.78
N LEU A 168 -3.03 -19.59 10.52
CA LEU A 168 -2.88 -20.92 9.91
C LEU A 168 -1.41 -21.38 9.87
N VAL A 169 -0.48 -20.48 9.52
CA VAL A 169 0.97 -20.79 9.46
C VAL A 169 1.54 -21.03 10.86
N ASN A 170 1.14 -20.24 11.86
CA ASN A 170 1.70 -20.31 13.21
C ASN A 170 1.10 -21.43 14.07
N THR A 171 -0.19 -21.71 13.93
CA THR A 171 -0.92 -22.61 14.85
C THR A 171 -1.51 -23.84 14.17
N GLY A 172 -1.52 -23.90 12.83
CA GLY A 172 -2.20 -24.95 12.06
C GLY A 172 -3.73 -24.85 12.10
N ASN A 173 -4.29 -23.95 12.91
CA ASN A 173 -5.73 -23.72 13.05
C ASN A 173 -6.07 -22.28 12.67
N VAL A 174 -7.33 -22.06 12.32
CA VAL A 174 -7.86 -20.73 12.06
C VAL A 174 -8.37 -20.15 13.38
N ASP A 175 -7.82 -19.02 13.82
CA ASP A 175 -8.34 -18.30 14.99
C ASP A 175 -9.62 -17.55 14.63
N VAL A 176 -10.75 -18.24 14.74
CA VAL A 176 -12.07 -17.70 14.41
C VAL A 176 -12.42 -16.50 15.30
N MET A 177 -11.96 -16.48 16.55
CA MET A 177 -12.25 -15.38 17.47
C MET A 177 -11.42 -14.13 17.13
N GLY A 178 -10.13 -14.30 16.86
CA GLY A 178 -9.26 -13.21 16.39
C GLY A 178 -9.72 -12.63 15.05
N LEU A 179 -10.12 -13.48 14.11
CA LEU A 179 -10.69 -13.05 12.83
C LEU A 179 -11.99 -12.26 13.02
N GLY A 180 -12.91 -12.76 13.86
CA GLY A 180 -14.14 -12.05 14.18
C GLY A 180 -13.88 -10.66 14.76
N LEU A 181 -12.86 -10.54 15.61
CA LEU A 181 -12.47 -9.29 16.24
C LEU A 181 -11.80 -8.31 15.25
N ILE A 182 -11.01 -8.80 14.31
CA ILE A 182 -10.40 -7.99 13.23
C ILE A 182 -11.49 -7.48 12.28
N LEU A 183 -12.39 -8.36 11.84
CA LEU A 183 -13.54 -7.98 11.01
C LEU A 183 -14.42 -6.94 11.70
N LEU A 184 -14.70 -7.13 12.99
CA LEU A 184 -15.48 -6.18 13.79
C LEU A 184 -14.79 -4.80 13.83
N LYS A 185 -13.47 -4.76 14.09
CA LYS A 185 -12.70 -3.51 14.09
C LYS A 185 -12.75 -2.80 12.74
N GLN A 186 -12.64 -3.53 11.64
CA GLN A 186 -12.73 -2.96 10.29
C GLN A 186 -14.14 -2.40 10.02
N VAL A 187 -15.19 -3.16 10.30
CA VAL A 187 -16.57 -2.70 10.11
C VAL A 187 -16.84 -1.46 10.97
N LEU A 188 -16.44 -1.47 12.24
CA LEU A 188 -16.57 -0.31 13.13
C LEU A 188 -15.82 0.92 12.58
N PHE A 189 -14.61 0.73 12.05
CA PHE A 189 -13.83 1.81 11.45
C PHE A 189 -14.55 2.43 10.24
N PHE A 190 -15.04 1.61 9.29
CA PHE A 190 -15.76 2.12 8.12
C PHE A 190 -17.09 2.78 8.50
N VAL A 191 -17.84 2.20 9.45
CA VAL A 191 -19.08 2.81 9.95
C VAL A 191 -18.79 4.17 10.59
N ALA A 192 -17.78 4.26 11.46
CA ALA A 192 -17.38 5.52 12.08
C ALA A 192 -16.93 6.54 11.03
N ALA A 193 -16.15 6.13 10.02
CA ALA A 193 -15.72 7.01 8.93
C ALA A 193 -16.91 7.56 8.13
N VAL A 194 -17.89 6.72 7.77
CA VAL A 194 -19.10 7.15 7.07
C VAL A 194 -19.92 8.12 7.92
N VAL A 195 -20.08 7.84 9.22
CA VAL A 195 -20.80 8.74 10.14
C VAL A 195 -20.12 10.10 10.20
N VAL A 196 -18.78 10.15 10.31
CA VAL A 196 -18.03 11.40 10.29
C VAL A 196 -18.21 12.15 8.98
N ILE A 197 -18.14 11.46 7.84
CA ILE A 197 -18.34 12.09 6.51
C ILE A 197 -19.74 12.69 6.41
N VAL A 198 -20.79 11.95 6.79
CA VAL A 198 -22.18 12.43 6.74
C VAL A 198 -22.42 13.59 7.71
N TRP A 199 -21.69 13.64 8.82
CA TRP A 199 -21.83 14.71 9.80
C TRP A 199 -21.08 15.99 9.43
N VAL A 200 -20.00 15.87 8.64
CA VAL A 200 -19.15 16.98 8.19
C VAL A 200 -19.57 17.54 6.83
N ALA A 201 -20.15 16.71 5.94
CA ALA A 201 -20.63 17.08 4.60
C ALA A 201 -22.05 17.68 4.62
#